data_AF-A0A2H9ZYP9-F1
#
_entry.id   AF-A0A2H9ZYP9-F1
#
_cell.length_a   1.000
_cell.length_b   1.000
_cell.length_c   1.000
_cell.angle_alpha   90.00
_cell.angle_beta   90.00
_cell.angle_gamma   90.00
#
_symmetry.space_group_name_H-M   'P 1'
#
loop_
_entity.id
_entity.type
_entity.pdbx_description
1 polymer ?
#
loop_
_entity_poly.entity_id
_entity_poly.type
_entity_poly.pdbx_seq_one_letter_code
_entity_poly.pdbx_strand_id
1 'polypeptide(L)'
;MESLNPSNLFFAFDKIKLVKLARFYLLDFSSVDLLKLDNQLDNYIFDMRSSDDFAYLKGIGNLTKKLVEINRYIIYPLVYLLIKLVLTLPVGTASVERAFSAMNIVKSRLRNKMGDLWMNDCLVTFIERDIFNKVDNELILQCFQNMKSCRGQL
;
A
#
# COMPACT_ATOMS: atom_id res chain seq x y z
N MET A 1 9.02 -8.84 5.12
CA MET A 1 9.81 -7.77 5.80
C MET A 1 10.60 -8.36 6.97
N GLU A 2 11.41 -9.39 6.71
CA GLU A 2 12.19 -10.04 7.78
C GLU A 2 13.59 -9.42 7.93
N SER A 3 14.06 -8.66 6.93
CA SER A 3 15.44 -8.15 6.89
C SER A 3 15.77 -7.05 7.90
N LEU A 4 14.78 -6.49 8.59
CA LEU A 4 14.96 -5.56 9.72
C LEU A 4 14.52 -6.18 11.06
N ASN A 5 14.26 -7.50 11.09
CA ASN A 5 13.83 -8.17 12.31
C ASN A 5 15.03 -8.26 13.28
N PRO A 6 14.93 -7.71 14.51
CA PRO A 6 16.02 -7.78 15.49
C PRO A 6 16.27 -9.20 16.03
N SER A 7 15.33 -10.13 15.83
CA SER A 7 15.41 -11.49 16.37
C SER A 7 16.72 -12.20 15.96
N ASN A 8 17.29 -12.96 16.89
CA ASN A 8 18.55 -13.70 16.70
C ASN A 8 19.69 -12.79 16.19
N LEU A 9 19.88 -11.62 16.83
CA LEU A 9 20.92 -10.66 16.46
C LEU A 9 20.85 -10.25 14.98
N PHE A 10 19.64 -9.98 14.50
CA PHE A 10 19.40 -9.59 13.11
C PHE A 10 19.92 -10.64 12.11
N PHE A 11 19.72 -11.93 12.39
CA PHE A 11 20.16 -13.03 11.50
C PHE A 11 19.60 -12.89 10.07
N ALA A 12 18.34 -12.48 9.95
CA ALA A 12 17.67 -12.31 8.67
C ALA A 12 18.08 -11.04 7.90
N PHE A 13 19.02 -10.24 8.44
CA PHE A 13 19.45 -8.99 7.82
C PHE A 13 20.01 -9.22 6.41
N ASP A 14 19.50 -8.45 5.47
CA ASP A 14 19.86 -8.55 4.06
C ASP A 14 19.93 -7.14 3.46
N LYS A 15 21.16 -6.61 3.39
CA LYS A 15 21.43 -5.26 2.89
C LYS A 15 20.89 -5.07 1.48
N ILE A 16 21.09 -6.05 0.59
CA ILE A 16 20.69 -5.95 -0.82
C ILE A 16 19.17 -5.80 -0.93
N LYS A 17 18.41 -6.58 -0.14
CA LYS A 17 16.95 -6.45 -0.10
C LYS A 17 16.50 -5.09 0.44
N LEU A 18 17.18 -4.54 1.44
CA LEU A 18 16.84 -3.23 2.02
C LEU A 18 17.14 -2.07 1.07
N VAL A 19 18.26 -2.11 0.36
CA VAL A 19 18.56 -1.11 -0.68
C VAL A 19 17.57 -1.22 -1.84
N LYS A 20 17.21 -2.44 -2.26
CA LYS A 20 16.14 -2.65 -3.25
C LYS A 20 14.80 -2.11 -2.77
N LEU A 21 14.47 -2.28 -1.49
CA LEU A 21 13.26 -1.74 -0.90
C LEU A 21 13.23 -0.21 -0.99
N ALA A 22 14.33 0.45 -0.62
CA ALA A 22 14.43 1.91 -0.68
C ALA A 22 14.27 2.45 -2.12
N ARG A 23 14.67 1.69 -3.15
CA ARG A 23 14.48 2.07 -4.56
C ARG A 23 13.01 2.18 -4.99
N PHE A 24 12.07 1.55 -4.26
CA PHE A 24 10.64 1.73 -4.53
C PHE A 24 10.10 3.08 -4.03
N TYR A 25 10.85 3.78 -3.18
CA TYR A 25 10.47 5.06 -2.57
C TYR A 25 11.23 6.22 -3.21
N LEU A 26 11.00 6.43 -4.52
CA LEU A 26 11.70 7.45 -5.30
C LEU A 26 11.44 8.90 -4.84
N LEU A 27 10.37 9.13 -4.05
CA LEU A 27 10.06 10.41 -3.44
C LEU A 27 10.81 10.64 -2.12
N ASP A 28 11.17 9.57 -1.41
CA ASP A 28 11.81 9.63 -0.09
C ASP A 28 13.33 9.44 -0.16
N PHE A 29 13.85 8.79 -1.22
CA PHE A 29 15.28 8.53 -1.41
C PHE A 29 15.78 9.04 -2.77
N SER A 30 16.73 9.97 -2.74
CA SER A 30 17.49 10.33 -3.94
C SER A 30 18.54 9.27 -4.29
N SER A 31 19.13 9.37 -5.49
CA SER A 31 20.26 8.50 -5.88
C SER A 31 21.45 8.61 -4.93
N VAL A 32 21.71 9.81 -4.40
CA VAL A 32 22.76 10.07 -3.40
C VAL A 32 22.41 9.43 -2.06
N ASP A 33 21.14 9.50 -1.65
CA ASP A 33 20.69 8.88 -0.40
C ASP A 33 20.76 7.36 -0.45
N LEU A 34 20.51 6.74 -1.61
CA LEU A 34 20.67 5.29 -1.78
C LEU A 34 22.14 4.85 -1.59
N LEU A 35 23.11 5.64 -2.04
CA LEU A 35 24.53 5.37 -1.80
C LEU A 35 24.89 5.54 -0.32
N LYS A 36 24.38 6.60 0.32
CA LYS A 36 24.58 6.82 1.76
C LYS A 36 23.91 5.74 2.60
N LEU A 37 22.72 5.28 2.20
CA LEU A 37 21.97 4.23 2.88
C LEU A 37 22.75 2.92 2.86
N ASP A 38 23.40 2.56 1.76
CA ASP A 38 24.21 1.34 1.68
C ASP A 38 25.32 1.34 2.75
N ASN A 39 26.10 2.43 2.82
CA ASN A 39 27.15 2.59 3.83
C ASN A 39 26.58 2.66 5.25
N GLN A 40 25.45 3.34 5.42
CA GLN A 40 24.81 3.49 6.72
C GLN A 40 24.28 2.15 7.25
N LEU A 41 23.79 1.27 6.37
CA LEU A 41 23.31 -0.07 6.72
C LEU A 41 24.44 -0.97 7.25
N ASP A 42 25.65 -0.86 6.71
CA ASP A 42 26.82 -1.61 7.20
C ASP A 42 27.22 -1.17 8.62
N ASN A 43 27.26 0.14 8.87
CA ASN A 43 27.56 0.66 10.20
C ASN A 43 26.42 0.36 11.19
N TYR A 44 25.17 0.42 10.73
CA TYR A 44 24.00 0.12 11.54
C TYR A 44 24.03 -1.33 12.04
N ILE A 45 24.19 -2.31 11.14
CA ILE A 45 24.12 -3.72 11.54
C ILE A 45 25.24 -4.08 12.52
N PHE A 46 26.43 -3.50 12.35
CA PHE A 46 27.54 -3.70 13.26
C PHE A 46 27.23 -3.15 14.67
N ASP A 47 26.76 -1.91 14.76
CA ASP A 47 26.41 -1.26 16.03
C ASP A 47 25.24 -1.98 16.73
N MET A 48 24.20 -2.37 16.00
CA MET A 48 23.06 -3.09 16.56
C MET A 48 23.45 -4.46 17.12
N ARG A 49 24.34 -5.20 16.43
CA ARG A 49 24.80 -6.52 16.90
C ARG A 49 25.77 -6.47 18.06
N SER A 50 26.48 -5.34 18.21
CA SER A 50 27.48 -5.15 19.27
C SER A 50 26.88 -4.64 20.58
N SER A 51 25.60 -4.28 20.59
CA SER A 51 24.93 -3.67 21.73
C SER A 51 23.89 -4.60 22.34
N ASP A 52 24.02 -4.86 23.64
CA ASP A 52 23.09 -5.70 24.41
C ASP A 52 21.66 -5.16 24.42
N ASP A 53 21.50 -3.84 24.22
CA ASP A 53 20.21 -3.15 24.12
C ASP A 53 19.30 -3.71 23.02
N PHE A 54 19.89 -4.30 21.97
CA PHE A 54 19.15 -4.82 20.82
C PHE A 54 19.10 -6.35 20.76
N ALA A 55 19.86 -7.05 21.61
CA ALA A 55 20.06 -8.50 21.52
C ALA A 55 18.77 -9.32 21.72
N TYR A 56 17.87 -8.86 22.59
CA TYR A 56 16.64 -9.57 22.98
C TYR A 56 15.36 -8.93 22.43
N LEU A 57 15.48 -7.96 21.51
CA LEU A 57 14.31 -7.31 20.93
C LEU A 57 13.56 -8.26 19.99
N LYS A 58 12.23 -8.20 20.06
CA LYS A 58 11.34 -8.93 19.16
C LYS A 58 10.45 -7.97 18.40
N GLY A 59 10.44 -8.10 17.08
CA GLY A 59 9.58 -7.33 16.20
C GLY A 59 10.08 -5.91 15.93
N ILE A 60 9.72 -5.41 14.75
CA ILE A 60 10.18 -4.11 14.24
C ILE A 60 9.62 -2.92 15.04
N GLY A 61 8.44 -3.04 15.65
CA GLY A 61 7.89 -1.98 16.49
C GLY A 61 8.71 -1.70 17.75
N ASN A 62 9.22 -2.75 18.39
CA ASN A 62 10.08 -2.61 19.57
C ASN A 62 11.47 -2.09 19.19
N LEU A 63 12.00 -2.52 18.04
CA LEU A 63 13.21 -1.94 17.45
C LEU A 63 13.09 -0.42 17.28
N THR A 64 12.01 0.05 16.65
CA THR A 64 11.80 1.48 16.41
C THR A 64 11.75 2.28 17.71
N LYS A 65 11.04 1.79 18.73
CA LYS A 65 10.99 2.45 20.05
C LYS A 65 12.38 2.56 20.68
N LYS A 66 13.13 1.47 20.71
CA LYS A 66 14.48 1.44 21.30
C LYS A 66 15.46 2.35 20.56
N LEU A 67 15.36 2.45 19.23
CA LEU A 67 16.16 3.37 18.43
C LEU A 67 15.89 4.85 18.78
N VAL A 68 14.66 5.20 19.14
CA VAL A 68 14.29 6.55 19.58
C VAL A 68 14.81 6.82 20.99
N GLU A 69 14.62 5.87 21.90
CA GLU A 69 15.08 5.96 23.30
C GLU A 69 16.59 6.22 23.40
N ILE A 70 17.39 5.53 22.59
CA ILE A 70 18.86 5.63 22.59
C ILE A 70 19.35 6.70 21.59
N ASN A 71 18.45 7.48 20.98
CA ASN A 71 18.77 8.50 19.98
C ASN A 71 19.55 7.99 18.74
N ARG A 72 19.53 6.68 18.48
CA ARG A 72 20.18 6.06 17.31
C ARG A 72 19.53 6.46 15.99
N TYR A 73 18.28 6.93 16.02
CA TYR A 73 17.61 7.49 14.84
C TYR A 73 18.32 8.73 14.26
N ILE A 74 19.08 9.47 15.07
CA ILE A 74 19.86 10.64 14.63
C ILE A 74 21.15 10.20 13.93
N ILE A 75 21.74 9.09 14.38
CA ILE A 75 22.97 8.51 13.83
C ILE A 75 22.67 7.78 12.52
N TYR A 76 21.52 7.11 12.45
CA TYR A 76 21.08 6.31 11.29
C TYR A 76 19.78 6.82 10.64
N PRO A 77 19.70 8.08 10.18
CA PRO A 77 18.46 8.68 9.70
C PRO A 77 17.83 7.97 8.49
N LEU A 78 18.61 7.47 7.54
CA LEU A 78 18.07 6.80 6.33
C LEU A 78 17.55 5.40 6.67
N VAL A 79 18.23 4.68 7.56
CA VAL A 79 17.75 3.39 8.07
C VAL A 79 16.47 3.59 8.87
N TYR A 80 16.41 4.61 9.73
CA TYR A 80 15.22 4.93 10.49
C TYR A 80 14.03 5.32 9.59
N LEU A 81 14.29 6.10 8.54
CA LEU A 81 13.29 6.43 7.52
C LEU A 81 12.75 5.16 6.85
N LEU A 82 13.63 4.23 6.46
CA LEU A 82 13.23 2.95 5.87
C LEU A 82 12.36 2.13 6.83
N ILE A 83 12.73 2.05 8.12
CA ILE A 83 11.94 1.38 9.16
C ILE A 83 10.56 2.03 9.30
N LYS A 84 10.48 3.36 9.25
CA LYS A 84 9.21 4.11 9.33
C LYS A 84 8.31 3.80 8.13
N LEU A 85 8.85 3.78 6.91
CA LEU A 85 8.12 3.41 5.70
C LEU A 85 7.62 1.96 5.77
N VAL A 86 8.45 1.05 6.27
CA VAL A 86 8.09 -0.35 6.50
C VAL A 86 6.97 -0.50 7.52
N LEU A 87 6.90 0.37 8.54
CA LEU A 87 5.83 0.38 9.53
C LEU A 87 4.52 1.00 9.03
N THR A 88 4.58 1.97 8.10
CA THR A 88 3.38 2.59 7.51
C THR A 88 2.77 1.73 6.41
N LEU A 89 3.57 0.89 5.75
CA LEU A 89 3.13 -0.07 4.72
C LEU A 89 1.99 -0.99 5.19
N PRO A 90 2.06 -1.69 6.34
CA PRO A 90 0.97 -2.53 6.87
C PRO A 90 -0.37 -1.78 7.00
N VAL A 91 -0.32 -0.50 7.36
CA VAL A 91 -1.52 0.34 7.48
C VAL A 91 -2.11 0.61 6.09
N GLY A 92 -1.26 0.86 5.10
CA GLY A 92 -1.66 0.99 3.70
C GLY A 92 -2.21 -0.32 3.12
N THR A 93 -1.52 -1.45 3.31
CA THR A 93 -1.93 -2.75 2.77
C THR A 93 -3.22 -3.25 3.42
N ALA A 94 -3.38 -3.13 4.75
CA ALA A 94 -4.62 -3.52 5.41
C ALA A 94 -5.82 -2.68 4.94
N SER A 95 -5.61 -1.40 4.61
CA SER A 95 -6.66 -0.52 4.06
C SER A 95 -7.07 -0.95 2.66
N VAL A 96 -6.09 -1.26 1.79
CA VAL A 96 -6.35 -1.74 0.43
C VAL A 96 -6.98 -3.13 0.45
N GLU A 97 -6.48 -4.07 1.25
CA GLU A 97 -7.05 -5.41 1.40
C GLU A 97 -8.48 -5.38 1.96
N ARG A 98 -8.77 -4.49 2.93
CA ARG A 98 -10.13 -4.30 3.45
C ARG A 98 -11.05 -3.71 2.39
N ALA A 99 -10.60 -2.72 1.62
CA ALA A 99 -11.37 -2.15 0.52
C ALA A 99 -11.64 -3.18 -0.57
N PHE A 100 -10.63 -3.98 -0.95
CA PHE A 100 -10.78 -5.08 -1.89
C PHE A 100 -11.69 -6.19 -1.36
N SER A 101 -11.62 -6.52 -0.07
CA SER A 101 -12.50 -7.50 0.57
C SER A 101 -13.95 -7.01 0.60
N ALA A 102 -14.18 -5.75 0.98
CA ALA A 102 -15.50 -5.12 0.91
C ALA A 102 -16.03 -5.11 -0.52
N MET A 103 -15.20 -4.78 -1.51
CA MET A 103 -15.55 -4.82 -2.93
C MET A 103 -15.86 -6.25 -3.39
N ASN A 104 -15.12 -7.26 -2.93
CA ASN A 104 -15.40 -8.66 -3.23
C ASN A 104 -16.71 -9.13 -2.61
N ILE A 105 -17.02 -8.70 -1.39
CA ILE A 105 -18.30 -8.98 -0.72
C ILE A 105 -19.46 -8.31 -1.46
N VAL A 106 -19.30 -7.06 -1.87
CA VAL A 106 -20.29 -6.32 -2.67
C VAL A 106 -20.46 -6.98 -4.04
N LYS A 107 -19.37 -7.29 -4.74
CA LYS A 107 -19.36 -7.99 -6.03
C LYS A 107 -19.99 -9.38 -5.93
N SER A 108 -19.71 -10.13 -4.87
CA SER A 108 -20.30 -11.45 -4.61
C SER A 108 -21.80 -11.34 -4.27
N ARG A 109 -22.20 -10.37 -3.42
CA ARG A 109 -23.61 -10.11 -3.09
C ARG A 109 -24.41 -9.61 -4.30
N LEU A 110 -23.82 -8.76 -5.15
CA LEU A 110 -24.44 -8.28 -6.37
C LEU A 110 -24.52 -9.40 -7.42
N ARG A 111 -23.47 -10.21 -7.62
CA ARG A 111 -23.51 -11.40 -8.48
C ARG A 111 -24.56 -12.43 -8.03
N ASN A 112 -24.72 -12.61 -6.73
CA ASN A 112 -25.74 -13.50 -6.16
C ASN A 112 -27.18 -12.93 -6.28
N LYS A 113 -27.35 -11.68 -6.73
CA LYS A 113 -28.66 -11.06 -7.01
C LYS A 113 -28.85 -10.60 -8.46
N MET A 114 -27.79 -10.50 -9.24
CA MET A 114 -27.78 -10.00 -10.61
C MET A 114 -26.68 -10.68 -11.43
N GLY A 115 -27.03 -11.15 -12.64
CA GLY A 115 -26.09 -11.84 -13.51
C GLY A 115 -24.89 -10.98 -13.92
N ASP A 116 -23.78 -11.65 -14.25
CA ASP A 116 -22.47 -11.06 -14.60
C ASP A 116 -22.51 -9.92 -15.63
N LEU A 117 -23.45 -10.00 -16.57
CA LEU A 117 -23.69 -8.98 -17.59
C LEU A 117 -24.04 -7.62 -16.98
N TRP A 118 -24.98 -7.59 -16.03
CA TRP A 118 -25.47 -6.34 -15.46
C TRP A 118 -24.39 -5.63 -14.63
N MET A 119 -23.53 -6.39 -13.97
CA MET A 119 -22.42 -5.82 -13.21
C MET A 119 -21.34 -5.24 -14.14
N ASN A 120 -21.12 -5.87 -15.31
CA ASN A 120 -20.20 -5.33 -16.32
C ASN A 120 -20.75 -4.02 -16.90
N ASP A 121 -22.04 -3.96 -17.20
CA ASP A 121 -22.71 -2.76 -17.69
C ASP A 121 -22.66 -1.59 -16.67
N CYS A 122 -22.86 -1.88 -15.38
CA CYS A 122 -22.69 -0.89 -14.30
C CYS A 122 -21.25 -0.40 -14.14
N LEU A 123 -20.25 -1.27 -14.36
CA LEU A 123 -18.84 -0.88 -14.29
C LEU A 123 -18.44 -0.01 -15.49
N VAL A 124 -18.92 -0.33 -16.69
CA VAL A 124 -18.68 0.47 -17.90
C VAL A 124 -19.26 1.89 -17.73
N THR A 125 -20.51 2.01 -17.29
CA THR A 125 -21.14 3.32 -17.01
C THR A 125 -20.43 4.12 -15.91
N PHE A 126 -19.85 3.45 -14.91
CA PHE A 126 -19.07 4.13 -13.87
C PHE A 126 -17.70 4.63 -14.37
N ILE A 127 -17.02 3.84 -15.20
CA ILE A 127 -15.73 4.21 -15.81
C ILE A 127 -15.91 5.31 -16.84
N GLU A 128 -16.98 5.24 -17.65
CA GLU A 128 -17.30 6.20 -18.69
C GLU A 128 -18.12 7.39 -18.16
N ARG A 129 -18.26 7.56 -16.84
CA ARG A 129 -19.07 8.60 -16.23
C ARG A 129 -18.69 10.01 -16.68
N ASP A 130 -17.40 10.27 -16.91
CA ASP A 130 -16.92 11.57 -17.40
C ASP A 130 -17.27 11.83 -18.87
N ILE A 131 -17.51 10.78 -19.65
CA ILE A 131 -18.04 10.85 -21.01
C ILE A 131 -19.55 11.02 -20.94
N PHE A 132 -20.22 10.27 -20.06
CA PHE A 132 -21.67 10.33 -19.85
C PHE A 132 -22.14 11.70 -19.35
N ASN A 133 -21.37 12.34 -18.45
CA ASN A 133 -21.65 13.68 -17.94
C ASN A 133 -21.55 14.79 -19.01
N LYS A 134 -20.94 14.50 -20.17
CA LYS A 134 -20.89 15.42 -21.32
C LYS A 134 -22.06 15.24 -22.28
N VAL A 135 -22.84 14.18 -22.12
CA VAL A 135 -24.03 13.91 -22.94
C VAL A 135 -25.20 14.67 -22.33
N ASP A 136 -25.91 15.42 -23.17
CA ASP A 136 -27.07 16.20 -22.75
C ASP A 136 -28.24 15.28 -22.40
N ASN A 137 -28.82 15.48 -21.21
CA ASN A 137 -29.94 14.69 -20.70
C ASN A 137 -31.17 14.80 -21.62
N GLU A 138 -31.33 15.92 -22.31
CA GLU A 138 -32.42 16.16 -23.26
C GLU A 138 -32.34 15.19 -24.46
N LEU A 139 -31.12 14.89 -24.94
CA LEU A 139 -30.88 13.95 -26.03
C LEU A 139 -31.12 12.49 -25.61
N ILE A 140 -30.77 12.15 -24.37
CA ILE A 140 -31.05 10.83 -23.79
C ILE A 140 -32.57 10.62 -23.67
N LEU A 141 -33.29 11.63 -23.17
CA LEU A 141 -34.74 11.58 -23.01
C LEU A 141 -35.45 11.46 -24.36
N GLN A 142 -35.04 12.22 -25.37
CA GLN A 142 -35.57 12.09 -26.73
C GLN A 142 -35.28 10.73 -27.35
N CYS A 143 -34.07 10.17 -27.17
CA CYS A 143 -33.76 8.81 -27.63
C CYS A 143 -34.65 7.74 -26.98
N PHE A 144 -34.86 7.82 -25.67
CA PHE A 144 -35.74 6.90 -24.94
C PHE A 144 -37.20 7.04 -25.34
N GLN A 145 -37.68 8.26 -25.59
CA GLN A 145 -39.05 8.50 -26.07
C GLN A 145 -39.25 8.03 -27.53
N ASN A 146 -38.19 8.11 -28.35
CA ASN A 146 -38.21 7.66 -29.74
C ASN A 146 -38.10 6.13 -29.89
N MET A 147 -37.60 5.43 -28.86
CA MET A 147 -37.75 3.98 -28.73
C MET A 147 -39.19 3.62 -28.33
N LYS A 148 -40.13 3.70 -29.28
CA LYS A 148 -41.57 3.53 -28.99
C LYS A 148 -41.96 2.12 -28.50
N SER A 149 -42.73 2.13 -27.40
CA SER A 149 -43.86 1.26 -27.03
C SER A 149 -43.59 -0.22 -26.73
N CYS A 150 -43.25 -0.53 -25.48
CA CYS A 150 -43.84 -1.71 -24.83
C CYS A 150 -45.19 -1.30 -24.22
N ARG A 151 -46.28 -1.52 -24.96
CA ARG A 151 -47.66 -1.44 -24.43
C ARG A 151 -47.81 -2.47 -23.31
N GLY A 152 -47.92 -2.01 -22.07
CA GLY A 152 -48.69 -2.68 -21.03
C GLY A 152 -49.95 -1.87 -20.80
N GLN A 153 -51.05 -2.25 -21.45
CA GLN A 153 -52.38 -1.75 -21.07
C GLN A 153 -52.79 -2.44 -19.77
N LEU A 154 -53.33 -1.64 -18.83
CA LEU A 154 -54.14 -2.09 -17.70
C LEU A 154 -55.36 -2.88 -18.20
#